data_AF-A0AAN7CTT1-F1
#
_entry.id   AF-A0AAN7CTT1-F1
#
_cell.length_a   1.000
_cell.length_b   1.000
_cell.length_c   1.000
_cell.angle_alpha   90.00
_cell.angle_beta   90.00
_cell.angle_gamma   90.00
#
_symmetry.space_group_name_H-M   'P 1'
#
loop_
_entity.id
_entity.type
_entity.pdbx_description
1 polymer ?
#
loop_
_entity_poly.entity_id
_entity_poly.type
_entity_poly.pdbx_seq_one_letter_code
_entity_poly.pdbx_strand_id
1 'polypeptide(L)'
;ELKTSQPRYTIEVEPFGEDELEQHFAELLRAYRAFYLEPDEAEQPRARDPDKAQRSRRILKTIFEEQLCSAEDEEFLLREEEEDILDAFMGWAREEWVACSARKRGTFDALSECLEHMEDLMSMPFAKQMLLSVKAHGGWLLTVHLPARDPHDTIEWRLDEIEEMLNEIARFDLA
;
A
#
# COMPACT_ATOMS: atom_id res chain seq x y z
N GLU A 1 -7.20 -26.32 -36.57
CA GLU A 1 -7.16 -24.89 -36.20
C GLU A 1 -6.81 -24.81 -34.71
N LEU A 2 -5.59 -24.40 -34.38
CA LEU A 2 -5.23 -24.08 -33.00
C LEU A 2 -5.95 -22.77 -32.67
N LYS A 3 -6.99 -22.83 -31.83
CA LYS A 3 -7.53 -21.62 -31.20
C LYS A 3 -6.39 -20.99 -30.42
N THR A 4 -5.80 -19.93 -30.95
CA THR A 4 -4.88 -19.06 -30.22
C THR A 4 -5.69 -18.48 -29.05
N SER A 5 -5.49 -19.04 -27.86
CA SER A 5 -6.11 -18.52 -26.65
C SER A 5 -5.47 -17.17 -26.34
N GLN A 6 -6.28 -16.11 -26.32
CA GLN A 6 -5.85 -14.77 -25.92
C GLN A 6 -5.12 -14.80 -24.57
N PRO A 7 -4.20 -13.85 -24.32
CA PRO A 7 -3.46 -13.82 -23.07
C PRO A 7 -4.42 -13.48 -21.93
N ARG A 8 -4.19 -14.07 -20.76
CA ARG A 8 -5.04 -13.84 -19.57
C ARG A 8 -4.22 -13.20 -18.46
N TYR A 9 -4.73 -12.12 -17.90
CA TYR A 9 -4.05 -11.33 -16.87
C TYR A 9 -4.64 -11.66 -15.51
N THR A 10 -3.82 -11.73 -14.47
CA THR A 10 -4.24 -11.98 -13.10
C THR A 10 -3.53 -11.00 -12.18
N ILE A 11 -4.28 -10.39 -11.26
CA ILE A 11 -3.72 -9.60 -10.18
C ILE A 11 -4.04 -10.33 -8.88
N GLU A 12 -3.04 -10.51 -8.04
CA GLU A 12 -3.21 -10.97 -6.67
C GLU A 12 -2.64 -9.91 -5.72
N VAL A 13 -3.34 -9.62 -4.63
CA VAL A 13 -2.96 -8.60 -3.65
C VAL A 13 -2.69 -9.29 -2.33
N GLU A 14 -1.50 -9.04 -1.79
CA GLU A 14 -1.18 -9.32 -0.40
C GLU A 14 -1.47 -8.06 0.41
N PRO A 15 -2.54 -8.03 1.24
CA PRO A 15 -2.72 -6.97 2.22
C PRO A 15 -1.77 -7.17 3.41
N PHE A 16 -1.49 -6.09 4.15
CA PHE A 16 -0.81 -6.21 5.45
C PHE A 16 -1.56 -7.14 6.40
N GLY A 17 -0.84 -7.91 7.21
CA GLY A 17 -1.43 -8.56 8.39
C GLY A 17 -1.89 -7.55 9.44
N GLU A 18 -2.80 -7.93 10.33
CA GLU A 18 -3.29 -7.04 11.41
C GLU A 18 -2.13 -6.57 12.31
N ASP A 19 -1.30 -7.51 12.78
CA ASP A 19 -0.10 -7.20 13.58
C ASP A 19 0.93 -6.35 12.80
N GLU A 20 1.08 -6.60 11.49
CA GLU A 20 1.98 -5.81 10.63
C GLU A 20 1.48 -4.36 10.49
N LEU A 21 0.16 -4.19 10.40
CA LEU A 21 -0.50 -2.89 10.30
C LEU A 21 -0.33 -2.08 11.59
N GLU A 22 -0.59 -2.70 12.74
CA GLU A 22 -0.41 -2.08 14.05
C GLU A 22 1.05 -1.64 14.24
N GLN A 23 2.00 -2.51 13.93
CA GLN A 23 3.43 -2.17 14.00
C GLN A 23 3.77 -1.00 13.07
N HIS A 24 3.26 -1.01 11.84
CA HIS A 24 3.50 0.07 10.88
C HIS A 24 2.99 1.42 11.40
N PHE A 25 1.77 1.44 11.96
CA PHE A 25 1.22 2.65 12.56
C PHE A 25 2.00 3.11 13.80
N ALA A 26 2.44 2.19 14.65
CA ALA A 26 3.29 2.50 15.80
C ALA A 26 4.62 3.14 15.37
N GLU A 27 5.23 2.66 14.28
CA GLU A 27 6.46 3.23 13.75
C GLU A 27 6.25 4.66 13.19
N LEU A 28 5.16 4.89 12.46
CA LEU A 28 4.79 6.22 11.96
C LEU A 28 4.51 7.20 13.11
N LEU A 29 3.72 6.77 14.10
CA LEU A 29 3.39 7.58 15.27
C LEU A 29 4.63 7.90 16.10
N ARG A 30 5.48 6.90 16.35
CA ARG A 30 6.75 7.10 17.07
C ARG A 30 7.66 8.08 16.35
N ALA A 31 7.77 7.97 15.02
CA ALA A 31 8.58 8.88 14.22
C ALA A 31 8.04 10.31 14.22
N TYR A 32 6.71 10.47 14.18
CA TYR A 32 6.05 11.77 14.32
C TYR A 32 6.31 12.36 15.71
N ARG A 33 5.99 11.63 16.78
CA ARG A 33 6.14 12.06 18.18
C ARG A 33 7.58 12.36 18.58
N ALA A 34 8.55 11.62 18.06
CA ALA A 34 9.97 11.84 18.39
C ALA A 34 10.48 13.25 18.07
N PHE A 35 9.82 13.97 17.15
CA PHE A 35 10.15 15.35 16.82
C PHE A 35 9.34 16.38 17.63
N TYR A 36 8.05 16.11 17.85
CA TYR A 36 7.11 17.08 18.44
C TYR A 36 6.96 16.98 19.97
N LEU A 37 7.29 15.84 20.57
CA LEU A 37 7.29 15.66 22.01
C LEU A 37 8.71 15.77 22.56
N GLU A 38 8.84 16.46 23.68
CA GLU A 38 10.07 16.42 24.47
C GLU A 38 10.21 15.01 25.08
N PRO A 39 11.38 14.35 24.98
CA PRO A 39 11.58 13.07 25.63
C PRO A 39 11.46 13.25 27.14
N ASP A 40 10.81 12.31 27.81
CA ASP A 40 10.80 12.29 29.28
C ASP A 40 12.22 12.20 29.82
N GLU A 41 12.46 12.76 31.01
CA GLU A 41 13.78 12.74 31.65
C GLU A 41 14.35 11.32 31.84
N ALA A 42 13.48 10.31 31.87
CA ALA A 42 13.83 8.89 31.98
C ALA A 42 14.14 8.21 30.63
N GLU A 43 13.82 8.85 29.51
CA GLU A 43 14.04 8.30 28.18
C GLU A 43 15.43 8.64 27.62
N GLN A 44 15.94 7.75 26.77
CA GLN A 44 17.16 8.06 26.04
C GLN A 44 16.90 9.19 25.03
N PRO A 45 17.88 10.09 24.79
CA PRO A 45 17.77 11.11 23.77
C PRO A 45 17.45 10.48 22.40
N ARG A 46 16.27 10.78 21.87
CA ARG A 46 15.84 10.31 20.54
C ARG A 46 16.40 11.25 19.48
N ALA A 47 16.85 10.70 18.34
CA ALA A 47 17.25 11.51 17.20
C ALA A 47 16.03 12.25 16.64
N ARG A 48 16.06 13.59 16.69
CA ARG A 48 15.02 14.45 16.11
C ARG A 48 15.28 14.61 14.61
N ASP A 49 14.56 13.86 13.80
CA ASP A 49 14.59 13.96 12.34
C ASP A 49 13.29 14.64 11.84
N PRO A 50 13.35 15.94 11.48
CA PRO A 50 12.17 16.67 11.00
C PRO A 50 11.62 16.09 9.69
N ASP A 51 12.48 15.57 8.82
CA ASP A 51 12.05 15.02 7.54
C ASP A 51 11.30 13.72 7.75
N LYS A 52 11.77 12.87 8.68
CA LYS A 52 11.08 11.64 9.06
C LYS A 52 9.73 11.91 9.73
N ALA A 53 9.66 12.91 10.61
CA ALA A 53 8.40 13.31 11.25
C ALA A 53 7.39 13.84 10.22
N GLN A 54 7.85 14.70 9.29
CA GLN A 54 7.00 15.25 8.24
C GLN A 54 6.53 14.19 7.24
N ARG A 55 7.37 13.22 6.89
CA ARG A 55 6.98 12.06 6.07
C ARG A 55 5.92 11.22 6.79
N SER A 56 6.15 10.87 8.05
CA SER A 56 5.22 10.07 8.84
C SER A 56 3.86 10.75 8.99
N ARG A 57 3.87 12.06 9.24
CA ARG A 57 2.66 12.90 9.25
C ARG A 57 1.91 12.81 7.92
N ARG A 58 2.60 12.97 6.79
CA ARG A 58 1.98 12.88 5.46
C ARG A 58 1.31 11.53 5.25
N ILE A 59 2.01 10.43 5.57
CA ILE A 59 1.47 9.07 5.42
C ILE A 59 0.22 8.87 6.28
N LEU A 60 0.28 9.23 7.57
CA LEU A 60 -0.87 9.13 8.47
C LEU A 60 -2.06 9.94 7.96
N LYS A 61 -1.84 11.17 7.48
CA LYS A 61 -2.89 12.00 6.89
C LYS A 61 -3.47 11.44 5.59
N THR A 62 -2.67 10.75 4.79
CA THR A 62 -3.16 10.11 3.57
C THR A 62 -3.98 8.87 3.89
N ILE A 63 -3.63 8.11 4.93
CA ILE A 63 -4.37 6.90 5.33
C ILE A 63 -5.66 7.27 6.05
N PHE A 64 -5.62 8.28 6.93
CA PHE A 64 -6.74 8.71 7.76
C PHE A 64 -7.22 10.12 7.37
N GLU A 65 -7.37 10.37 6.07
CA GLU A 65 -7.71 11.70 5.55
C GLU A 65 -8.99 12.26 6.18
N GLU A 66 -9.99 11.41 6.39
CA GLU A 66 -11.26 11.79 6.99
C GLU A 66 -11.14 12.11 8.49
N GLN A 67 -10.26 11.42 9.22
CA GLN A 67 -10.11 11.56 10.67
C GLN A 67 -9.05 12.59 11.07
N LEU A 68 -8.06 12.87 10.21
CA LEU A 68 -6.95 13.81 10.45
C LEU A 68 -7.02 15.03 9.50
N CYS A 69 -8.24 15.49 9.21
CA CYS A 69 -8.48 16.53 8.22
C CYS A 69 -8.11 17.95 8.70
N SER A 70 -8.15 18.21 10.01
CA SER A 70 -7.85 19.51 10.60
C SER A 70 -6.63 19.49 11.54
N ALA A 71 -6.12 20.68 11.86
CA ALA A 71 -5.03 20.81 12.83
C ALA A 71 -5.47 20.42 14.26
N GLU A 72 -6.75 20.59 14.60
CA GLU A 72 -7.32 20.18 15.88
C GLU A 72 -7.36 18.65 15.99
N ASP A 73 -7.78 17.97 14.92
CA ASP A 73 -7.79 16.51 14.88
C ASP A 73 -6.38 15.94 14.99
N GLU A 74 -5.38 16.62 14.41
CA GLU A 74 -3.98 16.20 14.54
C GLU A 74 -3.43 16.34 15.97
N GLU A 75 -4.04 17.17 16.83
CA GLU A 75 -3.63 17.26 18.24
C GLU A 75 -3.85 15.95 19.00
N PHE A 76 -4.81 15.12 18.55
CA PHE A 76 -5.01 13.75 19.02
C PHE A 76 -3.69 12.96 19.03
N LEU A 77 -2.90 13.09 17.96
CA LEU A 77 -1.63 12.39 17.78
C LEU A 77 -0.57 12.78 18.82
N LEU A 78 -0.73 13.91 19.51
CA LEU A 78 0.24 14.41 20.49
C LEU A 78 -0.28 14.33 21.93
N ARG A 79 -1.59 14.32 22.14
CA ARG A 79 -2.21 14.41 23.47
C ARG A 79 -2.53 13.07 24.10
N GLU A 80 -3.01 12.11 23.31
CA GLU A 80 -3.51 10.83 23.84
C GLU A 80 -2.37 9.83 24.09
N GLU A 81 -2.64 8.77 24.83
CA GLU A 81 -1.66 7.70 25.03
C GLU A 81 -1.40 6.96 23.71
N GLU A 82 -0.20 6.36 23.58
CA GLU A 82 0.17 5.64 22.34
C GLU A 82 -0.82 4.49 22.07
N GLU A 83 -1.22 3.76 23.10
CA GLU A 83 -2.17 2.64 23.01
C GLU A 83 -3.53 3.10 22.48
N ASP A 84 -4.10 4.17 23.03
CA ASP A 84 -5.41 4.72 22.59
C ASP A 84 -5.40 5.16 21.13
N ILE A 85 -4.28 5.73 20.65
CA ILE A 85 -4.13 6.15 19.26
C ILE A 85 -4.05 4.95 18.33
N LEU A 86 -3.30 3.91 18.71
CA LEU A 86 -3.19 2.69 17.92
C LEU A 86 -4.52 1.95 17.85
N ASP A 87 -5.26 1.88 18.95
CA ASP A 87 -6.62 1.32 18.98
C ASP A 87 -7.56 2.07 18.04
N ALA A 88 -7.50 3.41 18.03
CA ALA A 88 -8.29 4.22 17.11
C ALA A 88 -7.89 3.98 15.65
N PHE A 89 -6.59 3.97 15.34
CA PHE A 89 -6.08 3.68 14.00
C PHE A 89 -6.50 2.31 13.48
N MET A 90 -6.38 1.27 14.31
CA MET A 90 -6.82 -0.08 13.96
C MET A 90 -8.35 -0.13 13.78
N GLY A 91 -9.09 0.61 14.59
CA GLY A 91 -10.54 0.79 14.46
C GLY A 91 -10.94 1.41 13.12
N TRP A 92 -10.30 2.50 12.72
CA TRP A 92 -10.56 3.20 11.45
C TRP A 92 -10.11 2.38 10.25
N ALA A 93 -8.94 1.75 10.32
CA ALA A 93 -8.40 0.96 9.21
C ALA A 93 -9.19 -0.32 8.93
N ARG A 94 -9.96 -0.84 9.89
CA ARG A 94 -10.60 -2.16 9.79
C ARG A 94 -11.52 -2.31 8.58
N GLU A 95 -12.38 -1.32 8.31
CA GLU A 95 -13.36 -1.44 7.21
C GLU A 95 -12.68 -1.48 5.84
N GLU A 96 -11.73 -0.59 5.63
CA GLU A 96 -10.94 -0.53 4.40
C GLU A 96 -9.97 -1.72 4.25
N TRP A 97 -9.37 -2.19 5.34
CA TRP A 97 -8.53 -3.39 5.34
C TRP A 97 -9.33 -4.65 4.96
N VAL A 98 -10.56 -4.78 5.46
CA VAL A 98 -11.48 -5.85 5.07
C VAL A 98 -11.83 -5.73 3.59
N ALA A 99 -12.10 -4.52 3.08
CA ALA A 99 -12.39 -4.29 1.67
C ALA A 99 -11.19 -4.66 0.76
N CYS A 100 -9.97 -4.29 1.15
CA CYS A 100 -8.74 -4.67 0.47
C CYS A 100 -8.57 -6.20 0.47
N SER A 101 -8.77 -6.84 1.62
CA SER A 101 -8.72 -8.29 1.78
C SER A 101 -9.78 -9.05 0.97
N ALA A 102 -10.92 -8.43 0.68
CA ALA A 102 -11.95 -9.03 -0.18
C ALA A 102 -11.57 -9.01 -1.67
N ARG A 103 -10.71 -8.06 -2.08
CA ARG A 103 -10.26 -7.85 -3.47
C ARG A 103 -8.92 -8.51 -3.78
N LYS A 104 -8.54 -9.54 -3.00
CA LYS A 104 -7.27 -10.26 -3.10
C LYS A 104 -6.91 -10.80 -4.48
N ARG A 105 -7.87 -11.00 -5.37
CA ARG A 105 -7.61 -11.59 -6.69
C ARG A 105 -8.59 -11.15 -7.76
N GLY A 106 -8.05 -10.70 -8.88
CA GLY A 106 -8.79 -10.41 -10.12
C GLY A 106 -8.23 -11.20 -11.30
N THR A 107 -9.06 -11.51 -12.28
CA THR A 107 -8.61 -12.12 -13.54
C THR A 107 -9.31 -11.47 -14.71
N PHE A 108 -8.54 -11.07 -15.71
CA PHE A 108 -8.96 -10.18 -16.79
C PHE A 108 -8.55 -10.76 -18.15
N ASP A 109 -9.42 -10.59 -19.13
CA ASP A 109 -9.16 -11.01 -20.52
C ASP A 109 -8.54 -9.86 -21.34
N ALA A 110 -8.71 -8.61 -20.89
CA ALA A 110 -8.09 -7.42 -21.47
C ALA A 110 -7.04 -6.80 -20.52
N LEU A 111 -5.94 -6.30 -21.09
CA LEU A 111 -4.91 -5.59 -20.33
C LEU A 111 -5.44 -4.28 -19.74
N SER A 112 -6.28 -3.55 -20.47
CA SER A 112 -6.88 -2.29 -19.98
C SER A 112 -7.71 -2.50 -18.72
N GLU A 113 -8.54 -3.54 -18.66
CA GLU A 113 -9.32 -3.88 -17.47
C GLU A 113 -8.42 -4.26 -16.29
N CYS A 114 -7.31 -4.94 -16.56
CA CYS A 114 -6.31 -5.29 -15.57
C CYS A 114 -5.61 -4.04 -15.01
N LEU A 115 -5.26 -3.07 -15.87
CA LEU A 115 -4.60 -1.83 -15.46
C LEU A 115 -5.55 -0.90 -14.68
N GLU A 116 -6.81 -0.77 -15.12
CA GLU A 116 -7.85 -0.04 -14.38
C GLU A 116 -8.04 -0.63 -12.97
N HIS A 117 -8.11 -1.96 -12.86
CA HIS A 117 -8.20 -2.61 -11.56
C HIS A 117 -6.95 -2.38 -10.70
N MET A 118 -5.77 -2.31 -11.32
CA MET A 118 -4.52 -2.03 -10.60
C MET A 118 -4.48 -0.61 -10.05
N GLU A 119 -4.97 0.37 -10.81
CA GLU A 119 -5.07 1.76 -10.36
C GLU A 119 -5.94 1.88 -9.10
N ASP A 120 -7.09 1.21 -9.09
CA ASP A 120 -7.95 1.11 -7.90
C ASP A 120 -7.21 0.49 -6.71
N LEU A 121 -6.43 -0.58 -6.93
CA LEU A 121 -5.69 -1.27 -5.88
C LEU A 121 -4.51 -0.44 -5.35
N MET A 122 -3.83 0.34 -6.20
CA MET A 122 -2.75 1.24 -5.79
C MET A 122 -3.25 2.38 -4.90
N SER A 123 -4.51 2.78 -5.05
CA SER A 123 -5.14 3.75 -4.16
C SER A 123 -5.41 3.20 -2.76
N MET A 124 -5.43 1.87 -2.57
CA MET A 124 -5.73 1.26 -1.27
C MET A 124 -4.55 1.42 -0.30
N PRO A 125 -4.78 1.94 0.92
CA PRO A 125 -3.70 2.17 1.88
C PRO A 125 -3.08 0.90 2.46
N PHE A 126 -3.75 -0.25 2.30
CA PHE A 126 -3.40 -1.50 2.97
C PHE A 126 -2.86 -2.61 2.05
N ALA A 127 -2.67 -2.31 0.76
CA ALA A 127 -1.99 -3.22 -0.14
C ALA A 127 -0.47 -3.18 0.15
N LYS A 128 0.13 -4.34 0.45
CA LYS A 128 1.56 -4.50 0.72
C LYS A 128 2.29 -4.87 -0.56
N GLN A 129 1.82 -5.90 -1.25
CA GLN A 129 2.37 -6.38 -2.50
C GLN A 129 1.27 -6.71 -3.51
N MET A 130 1.58 -6.51 -4.79
CA MET A 130 0.78 -6.96 -5.91
C MET A 130 1.58 -7.96 -6.73
N LEU A 131 0.97 -9.10 -7.04
CA LEU A 131 1.49 -10.09 -7.95
C LEU A 131 0.70 -9.98 -9.26
N LEU A 132 1.39 -9.50 -10.29
CA LEU A 132 0.84 -9.40 -11.63
C LEU A 132 1.27 -10.61 -12.43
N SER A 133 0.32 -11.37 -12.95
CA SER A 133 0.61 -12.54 -13.76
C SER A 133 0.00 -12.47 -15.14
N VAL A 134 0.78 -12.83 -16.16
CA VAL A 134 0.33 -12.95 -17.55
C VAL A 134 0.47 -14.41 -17.98
N LYS A 135 -0.65 -15.01 -18.37
CA LYS A 135 -0.66 -16.30 -19.03
C LYS A 135 -0.68 -16.10 -20.54
N ALA A 136 0.45 -16.38 -21.19
CA ALA A 136 0.62 -16.27 -22.63
C ALA A 136 0.05 -17.50 -23.38
N HIS A 137 0.06 -17.44 -24.72
CA HIS A 137 -0.66 -18.37 -25.59
C HIS A 137 -0.08 -19.80 -25.56
N GLY A 138 1.23 -19.92 -25.33
CA GLY A 138 1.95 -21.18 -25.17
C GLY A 138 1.79 -21.83 -23.79
N GLY A 139 1.02 -21.22 -22.89
CA GLY A 139 0.83 -21.68 -21.51
C GLY A 139 1.90 -21.20 -20.53
N TRP A 140 2.85 -20.37 -20.99
CA TRP A 140 3.80 -19.68 -20.12
C TRP A 140 3.08 -18.73 -19.18
N LEU A 141 3.45 -18.79 -17.90
CA LEU A 141 3.00 -17.88 -16.87
C LEU A 141 4.21 -17.07 -16.44
N LEU A 142 4.15 -15.75 -16.65
CA LEU A 142 5.09 -14.84 -16.01
C LEU A 142 4.38 -14.15 -14.86
N THR A 143 5.09 -14.01 -13.73
CA THR A 143 4.61 -13.27 -12.56
C THR A 143 5.64 -12.20 -12.20
N VAL A 144 5.17 -10.97 -11.99
CA VAL A 144 5.96 -9.84 -11.52
C VAL A 144 5.43 -9.42 -10.15
N HIS A 145 6.35 -9.23 -9.21
CA HIS A 145 6.03 -8.72 -7.88
C HIS A 145 6.28 -7.22 -7.85
N LEU A 146 5.22 -6.45 -7.58
CA LEU A 146 5.29 -5.02 -7.40
C LEU A 146 4.98 -4.69 -5.93
N PRO A 147 5.89 -4.07 -5.16
CA PRO A 147 5.53 -3.53 -3.86
C PRO A 147 4.46 -2.45 -4.05
N ALA A 148 3.32 -2.58 -3.38
CA ALA A 148 2.25 -1.60 -3.47
C ALA A 148 2.52 -0.39 -2.56
N ARG A 149 3.20 -0.61 -1.43
CA ARG A 149 3.68 0.45 -0.54
C ARG A 149 5.04 0.12 0.05
N ASP A 150 5.79 1.17 0.37
CA ASP A 150 6.99 1.11 1.20
C ASP A 150 6.56 1.52 2.63
N PRO A 151 6.95 0.78 3.69
CA PRO A 151 6.73 1.21 5.07
C PRO A 151 7.32 2.59 5.40
N HIS A 152 8.21 3.10 4.55
CA HIS A 152 8.93 4.35 4.73
C HIS A 152 8.62 5.40 3.67
N ASP A 153 7.86 5.06 2.61
CA ASP A 153 7.52 5.99 1.53
C ASP A 153 6.25 5.59 0.74
N THR A 154 5.69 6.53 -0.01
CA THR A 154 4.66 6.23 -1.01
C THR A 154 5.33 5.82 -2.32
N ILE A 155 5.07 4.59 -2.78
CA ILE A 155 5.58 4.10 -4.06
C ILE A 155 4.67 4.63 -5.18
N GLU A 156 5.19 5.54 -5.99
CA GLU A 156 4.51 5.98 -7.21
C GLU A 156 4.91 5.06 -8.36
N TRP A 157 4.02 4.13 -8.71
CA TRP A 157 4.16 3.35 -9.93
C TRP A 157 3.68 4.14 -11.14
N ARG A 158 4.48 4.08 -12.20
CA ARG A 158 4.12 4.58 -13.51
C ARG A 158 3.39 3.48 -14.29
N LEU A 159 2.08 3.64 -14.43
CA LEU A 159 1.23 2.66 -15.14
C LEU A 159 1.70 2.41 -16.58
N ASP A 160 2.27 3.42 -17.24
CA ASP A 160 2.85 3.31 -18.58
C ASP A 160 4.04 2.35 -18.63
N GLU A 161 4.89 2.32 -17.59
CA GLU A 161 6.03 1.40 -17.50
C GLU A 161 5.55 -0.04 -17.25
N ILE A 162 4.49 -0.21 -16.43
CA ILE A 162 3.87 -1.52 -16.19
C ILE A 162 3.17 -2.03 -17.44
N GLU A 163 2.46 -1.17 -18.16
CA GLU A 163 1.81 -1.50 -19.43
C GLU A 163 2.83 -1.94 -20.48
N GLU A 164 3.93 -1.21 -20.64
CA GLU A 164 5.01 -1.56 -21.58
C GLU A 164 5.58 -2.94 -21.26
N MET A 165 5.91 -3.18 -20.00
CA MET A 165 6.40 -4.48 -19.52
C MET A 165 5.42 -5.61 -19.84
N LEU A 166 4.14 -5.48 -19.46
CA LEU A 166 3.12 -6.53 -19.68
C LEU A 166 2.87 -6.79 -21.19
N ASN A 167 2.91 -5.74 -22.01
CA ASN A 167 2.79 -5.85 -23.46
C ASN A 167 3.99 -6.56 -24.10
N GLU A 168 5.22 -6.25 -23.67
CA GLU A 168 6.41 -6.96 -24.14
C GLU A 168 6.31 -8.45 -23.83
N ILE A 169 5.92 -8.81 -22.61
CA ILE A 169 5.77 -10.19 -22.16
C ILE A 169 4.71 -10.93 -22.98
N ALA A 170 3.56 -10.32 -23.22
CA ALA A 170 2.49 -10.92 -24.03
C ALA A 170 2.93 -11.17 -25.49
N ARG A 171 3.90 -10.39 -25.99
CA ARG A 171 4.45 -10.50 -27.36
C ARG A 171 5.65 -11.45 -27.47
N PHE A 172 6.37 -11.73 -26.37
CA PHE A 172 7.51 -12.65 -26.38
C PHE A 172 7.15 -14.09 -26.81
N ASP A 173 5.87 -14.47 -26.73
CA ASP A 173 5.35 -15.79 -27.14
C ASP A 173 4.84 -15.83 -28.60
N LEU A 174 4.98 -14.72 -29.35
CA LEU A 174 4.60 -14.60 -30.77
C LEU A 174 5.80 -14.68 -31.74
N ALA A 175 7.04 -14.76 -31.23
CA ALA A 175 8.28 -14.74 -32.01
C ALA A 175 8.90 -16.14 -32.22
#